data_AF-U6K3A7-F1
#
_entry.id   AF-U6K3A7-F1
#
_cell.length_a   1.000
_cell.length_b   1.000
_cell.length_c   1.000
_cell.angle_alpha   90.00
_cell.angle_beta   90.00
_cell.angle_gamma   90.00
#
_symmetry.space_group_name_H-M   'P 1'
#
loop_
_entity.id
_entity.type
_entity.pdbx_description
1 polymer ?
#
loop_
_entity_poly.entity_id
_entity_poly.type
_entity_poly.pdbx_seq_one_letter_code
_entity_poly.pdbx_strand_id
1 'polypeptide(L)'
;MEQKINQRATIALVALFAIGILQSSRQPNHFETIGVPPNAPPRVVSSAYRKLSLMYHPDKNPSMEAKEMFAKIREAHELISLFSV
;
A
#
# COMPACT_ATOMS: atom_id res chain seq x y z
N MET A 1 -19.05 -46.07 -9.51
CA MET A 1 -19.30 -44.86 -8.69
C MET A 1 -18.03 -44.12 -8.25
N GLU A 2 -16.83 -44.63 -8.57
CA GLU A 2 -15.56 -44.11 -8.02
C GLU A 2 -14.94 -42.91 -8.77
N GLN A 3 -15.25 -42.72 -10.06
CA GLN A 3 -14.71 -41.62 -10.88
C GLN A 3 -15.14 -40.22 -10.40
N LYS A 4 -16.31 -40.11 -9.75
CA LYS A 4 -16.84 -38.83 -9.27
C LYS A 4 -16.11 -38.29 -8.03
N ILE A 5 -15.48 -39.16 -7.24
CA ILE A 5 -14.78 -38.77 -6.01
C ILE A 5 -13.43 -38.11 -6.36
N ASN A 6 -12.72 -38.69 -7.33
CA ASN A 6 -11.40 -38.20 -7.76
C ASN A 6 -11.50 -36.88 -8.52
N GLN A 7 -12.55 -36.66 -9.31
CA GLN A 7 -12.77 -35.37 -9.98
C GLN A 7 -13.10 -34.24 -8.98
N ARG A 8 -13.85 -34.51 -7.92
CA ARG A 8 -14.16 -33.50 -6.88
C ARG A 8 -12.92 -33.13 -6.06
N ALA A 9 -12.08 -34.11 -5.74
CA ALA A 9 -10.81 -33.87 -5.06
C ALA A 9 -9.83 -33.06 -5.93
N THR A 10 -9.72 -33.38 -7.22
CA THR A 10 -8.87 -32.63 -8.16
C THR A 10 -9.39 -31.20 -8.38
N ILE A 11 -10.70 -31.00 -8.53
CA ILE A 11 -11.29 -29.66 -8.66
C ILE A 11 -11.06 -28.84 -7.38
N ALA A 12 -11.18 -29.46 -6.20
CA ALA A 12 -10.90 -28.78 -4.93
C ALA A 12 -9.42 -28.39 -4.81
N LEU A 13 -8.48 -29.26 -5.23
CA LEU A 13 -7.05 -28.97 -5.21
C LEU A 13 -6.67 -27.85 -6.19
N VAL A 14 -7.22 -27.88 -7.41
CA VAL A 14 -7.04 -26.84 -8.43
C VAL A 14 -7.66 -25.52 -7.99
N ALA A 15 -8.83 -25.54 -7.34
CA ALA A 15 -9.47 -24.35 -6.79
C ALA A 15 -8.64 -23.73 -5.65
N LEU A 16 -8.09 -24.54 -4.75
CA LEU A 16 -7.20 -24.06 -3.67
C LEU A 16 -5.90 -23.48 -4.25
N PHE A 17 -5.34 -24.10 -5.28
CA PHE A 17 -4.15 -23.59 -5.97
C PHE A 17 -4.45 -22.27 -6.72
N ALA A 18 -5.61 -22.16 -7.38
CA ALA A 18 -6.05 -20.95 -8.07
C ALA A 18 -6.34 -19.78 -7.12
N ILE A 19 -6.91 -20.06 -5.93
CA ILE A 19 -7.14 -19.03 -4.89
C ILE A 19 -5.80 -18.50 -4.37
N GLY A 20 -4.77 -19.33 -4.25
CA GLY A 20 -3.42 -18.91 -3.84
C GLY A 20 -2.74 -17.95 -4.84
N ILE A 21 -3.00 -18.11 -6.14
CA ILE A 21 -2.45 -17.23 -7.19
C ILE A 21 -3.17 -15.86 -7.23
N LEU A 22 -4.42 -15.78 -6.77
CA LEU A 22 -5.19 -14.54 -6.73
C LEU A 22 -4.81 -13.57 -5.60
N GLN A 23 -4.01 -13.98 -4.61
CA GLN A 23 -3.57 -13.10 -3.52
C GLN A 23 -2.40 -12.19 -3.90
N SER A 24 -2.12 -12.03 -5.19
CA SER A 24 -1.00 -11.21 -5.67
C SER A 24 -1.20 -9.72 -5.35
N SER A 25 -0.36 -9.25 -4.42
CA SER A 25 0.24 -7.92 -4.35
C SER A 25 -0.64 -6.68 -4.19
N ARG A 26 -1.22 -6.48 -3.01
CA ARG A 26 -1.32 -5.11 -2.47
C ARG A 26 0.05 -4.71 -1.91
N GLN A 27 0.95 -4.30 -2.80
CA GLN A 27 2.12 -3.53 -2.36
C GLN A 27 1.58 -2.27 -1.66
N PRO A 28 2.09 -1.90 -0.47
CA PRO A 28 1.71 -0.64 0.15
C PRO A 28 2.09 0.49 -0.81
N ASN A 29 1.08 1.07 -1.45
CA ASN A 29 1.28 2.19 -2.36
C ASN A 29 1.72 3.37 -1.50
N HIS A 30 2.98 3.78 -1.59
CA HIS A 30 3.48 4.99 -0.95
C HIS A 30 2.61 6.23 -1.27
N PHE A 31 1.97 6.21 -2.43
CA PHE A 31 0.96 7.16 -2.86
C PHE A 31 -0.31 7.17 -1.97
N GLU A 32 -0.76 6.01 -1.49
CA GLU A 32 -1.87 5.92 -0.52
C GLU A 32 -1.48 6.50 0.83
N THR A 33 -0.22 6.34 1.26
CA THR A 33 0.30 6.92 2.52
C THR A 33 0.21 8.46 2.54
N ILE A 34 0.43 9.11 1.39
CA ILE A 34 0.32 10.58 1.26
C ILE A 34 -1.08 11.01 0.77
N GLY A 35 -1.96 10.05 0.43
CA GLY A 35 -3.31 10.31 -0.05
C GLY A 35 -3.36 10.94 -1.45
N VAL A 36 -2.44 10.59 -2.33
CA VAL A 36 -2.35 11.10 -3.70
C VAL A 36 -2.47 9.95 -4.72
N PRO A 37 -2.96 10.20 -5.95
CA PRO A 37 -2.95 9.18 -6.98
C PRO A 37 -1.52 8.84 -7.44
N PRO A 38 -1.27 7.63 -7.98
CA PRO A 38 0.06 7.21 -8.45
C PRO A 38 0.61 8.07 -9.59
N ASN A 39 -0.27 8.70 -10.37
CA ASN A 39 0.08 9.63 -11.45
C ASN A 39 0.01 11.10 -11.02
N ALA A 40 0.07 11.39 -9.71
CA ALA A 40 0.02 12.75 -9.21
C ALA A 40 1.24 13.55 -9.69
N PRO A 41 1.06 14.78 -10.19
CA PRO A 41 2.19 15.63 -10.53
C PRO A 41 2.98 16.01 -9.26
N PRO A 42 4.30 16.27 -9.36
CA PRO A 42 5.16 16.56 -8.20
C PRO A 42 4.60 17.66 -7.29
N ARG A 43 3.96 18.68 -7.86
CA ARG A 43 3.31 19.77 -7.12
C ARG A 43 2.21 19.29 -6.17
N VAL A 44 1.43 18.29 -6.57
CA VAL A 44 0.37 17.69 -5.75
C VAL A 44 0.96 16.86 -4.62
N VAL A 45 2.02 16.10 -4.92
CA VAL A 45 2.76 15.29 -3.92
C VAL A 45 3.35 16.20 -2.83
N SER A 46 4.06 17.27 -3.21
CA SER A 46 4.63 18.22 -2.25
C SER A 46 3.54 18.96 -1.45
N SER A 47 2.40 19.29 -2.07
CA SER A 47 1.28 19.91 -1.35
C SER A 47 0.65 18.95 -0.33
N ALA A 48 0.51 17.67 -0.67
CA ALA A 48 -0.06 16.67 0.23
C ALA A 48 0.90 16.37 1.40
N TYR A 49 2.20 16.22 1.12
CA TYR A 49 3.24 16.10 2.14
C TYR A 49 3.15 17.25 3.15
N ARG A 50 3.12 18.50 2.67
CA ARG A 50 3.08 19.68 3.56
C ARG A 50 1.84 19.72 4.45
N LYS A 51 0.68 19.25 3.97
CA LYS A 51 -0.55 19.14 4.79
C LYS A 51 -0.40 18.09 5.88
N LEU A 52 0.09 16.91 5.52
CA LEU A 52 0.25 15.81 6.48
C LEU A 52 1.35 16.07 7.50
N SER A 53 2.47 16.70 7.10
CA SER A 53 3.53 17.12 8.01
C SER A 53 3.05 18.10 9.08
N LEU A 54 2.08 18.96 8.77
CA LEU A 54 1.48 19.87 9.75
C LEU A 54 0.51 19.17 10.69
N MET A 55 -0.17 18.11 10.23
CA MET A 55 -1.09 17.31 11.05
C MET A 55 -0.34 16.39 12.03
N TYR A 56 0.75 15.77 11.58
CA TYR A 56 1.56 14.83 12.36
C TYR A 56 2.85 15.46 12.89
N HIS A 57 2.93 16.79 12.96
CA HIS A 57 4.14 17.47 13.43
C HIS A 57 4.44 17.08 14.88
N PRO A 58 5.68 16.66 15.21
CA PRO A 58 6.02 16.17 16.55
C PRO A 58 5.81 17.21 17.66
N ASP A 59 5.89 18.50 17.31
CA ASP A 59 5.61 19.62 18.23
C ASP A 59 4.13 19.69 18.65
N LYS A 60 3.21 19.39 17.73
CA LYS A 60 1.77 19.44 18.00
C LYS A 60 1.20 18.09 18.43
N ASN A 61 1.87 17.00 18.08
CA ASN A 61 1.42 15.65 18.32
C ASN A 61 2.60 14.79 18.78
N PRO A 62 2.91 14.78 20.09
CA PRO A 62 4.06 14.06 20.65
C PRO A 62 3.83 12.54 20.75
N SER A 63 2.78 12.01 20.11
CA SER A 63 2.49 10.58 20.12
C SER A 63 3.50 9.79 19.28
N MET A 64 3.77 8.55 19.70
CA MET A 64 4.65 7.64 18.96
C MET A 64 4.10 7.34 17.56
N GLU A 65 2.76 7.23 17.44
CA GLU A 65 2.07 7.07 16.16
C GLU A 65 2.28 8.26 15.23
N ALA A 66 2.21 9.50 15.72
CA ALA A 66 2.47 10.68 14.89
C ALA A 66 3.90 10.69 14.36
N LYS A 67 4.88 10.28 15.18
CA LYS A 67 6.29 10.16 14.78
C LYS A 67 6.48 9.09 13.70
N GLU A 68 5.87 7.92 13.86
CA GLU A 68 5.90 6.85 12.86
C GLU A 68 5.23 7.26 11.55
N MET A 69 4.07 7.90 11.63
CA MET A 69 3.35 8.42 10.46
C MET A 69 4.17 9.48 9.74
N PHE A 70 4.78 10.41 10.48
CA PHE A 70 5.65 11.44 9.90
C PHE A 70 6.85 10.83 9.17
N ALA A 71 7.47 9.78 9.74
CA ALA A 71 8.55 9.04 9.08
C ALA A 71 8.07 8.37 7.78
N LYS A 72 6.93 7.68 7.80
CA LYS A 72 6.32 7.05 6.61
C LYS A 72 5.98 8.06 5.51
N ILE A 73 5.42 9.21 5.89
CA ILE A 73 5.08 10.30 4.96
C ILE A 73 6.34 10.86 4.28
N ARG A 74 7.43 11.01 5.05
CA ARG A 74 8.72 11.47 4.53
C ARG A 74 9.34 10.48 3.56
N GLU A 75 9.40 9.20 3.94
CA GLU A 75 9.93 8.13 3.08
C GLU A 75 9.15 8.04 1.77
N ALA A 76 7.83 8.07 1.84
CA ALA A 76 6.98 8.07 0.66
C ALA A 76 7.26 9.27 -0.26
N HIS A 77 7.44 10.48 0.28
CA HIS A 77 7.74 11.67 -0.50
C HIS A 77 9.12 11.58 -1.19
N GLU A 78 10.13 11.11 -0.47
CA GLU A 78 11.49 10.93 -1.01
C GLU A 78 11.50 9.92 -2.16
N LEU A 79 10.82 8.77 -2.01
CA LEU A 79 10.72 7.76 -3.06
C LEU A 79 9.95 8.28 -4.28
N ILE A 80 8.78 8.90 -4.09
CA ILE A 80 8.00 9.44 -5.20
C ILE A 80 8.79 10.53 -5.96
N SER A 81 9.51 11.39 -5.24
CA SER A 81 10.36 12.41 -5.86
C SER A 81 11.53 11.81 -6.64
N LEU A 82 12.03 10.63 -6.27
CA LEU A 82 13.11 9.94 -6.97
C LEU A 82 12.61 9.23 -8.25
N PHE A 83 11.44 8.59 -8.18
CA PHE A 83 10.87 7.86 -9.32
C PHE A 83 10.18 8.77 -10.35
N SER A 84 9.87 10.01 -10.00
CA SER A 84 9.13 10.96 -10.84
C SER A 84 10.03 11.92 -11.67
N VAL A 85 11.32 11.61 -11.82
CA VAL A 85 12.31 12.38 -12.62
C VAL A 85 12.46 11.84 -14.03
#